data_AF-A0A7J5X5M6-F1
#
_entry.id   AF-A0A7J5X5M6-F1
#
_cell.length_a   1.000
_cell.length_b   1.000
_cell.length_c   1.000
_cell.angle_alpha   90.00
_cell.angle_beta   90.00
_cell.angle_gamma   90.00
#
_symmetry.space_group_name_H-M   'P 1'
#
loop_
_entity.id
_entity.type
_entity.pdbx_description
1 polymer ?
#
loop_
_entity_poly.entity_id
_entity_poly.type
_entity_poly.pdbx_seq_one_letter_code
_entity_poly.pdbx_strand_id
1 'polypeptide(L)'
;MQSSDLLASSYSRWKYPSLQANVPLEKLRFFLLGFVESLVRSVQSVVKLQERKVETTTQLLQPADPPTPENLCETFLQERDQRSPEALCSLHSEKLRLFCLDHQQPVCVVCRDSRTHTNHRFRPIDEAAQDLREELQKSLQPFQEKLKLFERVKVKFDQTAGHMKVQAQHTETQIKEQFKKLHQFLEEEEEARMAALREEEEQKRRMMEEKMEAVSREIAALSHTVRATEEELRAEDWRGCSAPCWRIHSCPQEL
;
A
#
# COMPACT_ATOMS: atom_id res chain seq x y z
N MET A 1 4.09 -61.74 25.78
CA MET A 1 3.61 -60.94 24.62
C MET A 1 2.78 -59.71 25.05
N GLN A 2 3.05 -59.10 26.21
CA GLN A 2 2.32 -57.91 26.69
C GLN A 2 3.23 -56.72 27.07
N SER A 3 4.56 -56.91 27.08
CA SER A 3 5.52 -55.86 27.47
C SER A 3 5.92 -54.97 26.26
N SER A 4 6.01 -55.54 25.06
CA SER A 4 6.33 -54.79 23.82
C SER A 4 5.24 -53.80 23.41
N ASP A 5 3.97 -54.17 23.60
CA ASP A 5 2.83 -53.40 23.09
C ASP A 5 2.49 -52.20 24.00
N LEU A 6 2.76 -52.33 25.31
CA LEU A 6 2.70 -51.21 26.26
C LEU A 6 3.84 -50.20 26.01
N LEU A 7 5.02 -50.67 25.62
CA LEU A 7 6.14 -49.82 25.21
C LEU A 7 5.87 -49.12 23.87
N ALA A 8 5.22 -49.77 22.89
CA ALA A 8 4.89 -49.16 21.60
C ALA A 8 3.75 -48.11 21.69
N SER A 9 2.75 -48.36 22.54
CA SER A 9 1.63 -47.43 22.81
C SER A 9 2.08 -46.20 23.59
N SER A 10 2.99 -46.38 24.55
CA SER A 10 3.69 -45.26 25.17
C SER A 10 4.57 -44.53 24.15
N TYR A 11 5.44 -45.21 23.39
CA TYR A 11 6.33 -44.55 22.41
C TYR A 11 5.63 -43.60 21.42
N SER A 12 4.39 -43.91 21.02
CA SER A 12 3.60 -43.08 20.10
C SER A 12 2.96 -41.84 20.77
N ARG A 13 2.59 -41.93 22.05
CA ARG A 13 2.02 -40.82 22.84
C ARG A 13 3.07 -39.75 23.20
N TRP A 14 4.35 -40.13 23.23
CA TRP A 14 5.47 -39.25 23.52
C TRP A 14 6.07 -38.58 22.28
N LYS A 15 5.56 -38.90 21.08
CA LYS A 15 6.27 -38.53 19.87
C LYS A 15 6.39 -37.02 19.75
N TYR A 16 5.31 -36.24 19.92
CA TYR A 16 5.36 -34.77 19.97
C TYR A 16 4.09 -34.15 20.63
N PRO A 17 4.04 -33.97 21.97
CA PRO A 17 2.88 -33.36 22.64
C PRO A 17 2.72 -31.86 22.36
N SER A 18 3.83 -31.15 22.15
CA SER A 18 3.92 -29.72 21.83
C SER A 18 3.39 -29.38 20.42
N LEU A 19 3.66 -30.24 19.43
CA LEU A 19 3.16 -30.13 18.04
C LEU A 19 1.68 -30.51 17.90
N GLN A 20 1.11 -31.20 18.89
CA GLN A 20 -0.33 -31.51 18.93
C GLN A 20 -1.18 -30.33 19.44
N ALA A 21 -0.57 -29.28 19.98
CA ALA A 21 -1.24 -28.01 20.22
C ALA A 21 -1.44 -27.28 18.88
N ASN A 22 -2.45 -27.69 18.10
CA ASN A 22 -2.92 -27.04 16.88
C ASN A 22 -3.57 -25.64 17.11
N VAL A 23 -3.20 -24.96 18.19
CA VAL A 23 -3.75 -23.66 18.62
C VAL A 23 -3.04 -22.43 17.97
N PRO A 24 -1.73 -22.44 17.64
CA PRO A 24 -1.01 -21.22 17.19
C PRO A 24 -1.14 -20.87 15.71
N LEU A 25 -1.34 -21.85 14.82
CA LEU A 25 -1.47 -21.56 13.37
C LEU A 25 -2.76 -20.80 13.05
N GLU A 26 -3.83 -21.02 13.82
CA GLU A 26 -5.05 -20.22 13.71
C GLU A 26 -4.83 -18.78 14.14
N LYS A 27 -4.07 -18.51 15.21
CA LYS A 27 -3.71 -17.14 15.61
C LYS A 27 -2.97 -16.39 14.50
N LEU A 28 -1.97 -17.02 13.91
CA LEU A 28 -1.23 -16.45 12.77
C LEU A 28 -2.15 -16.20 11.57
N ARG A 29 -3.06 -17.14 11.28
CA ARG A 29 -4.06 -17.00 10.23
C ARG A 29 -4.99 -15.81 10.47
N PHE A 30 -5.57 -15.67 11.67
CA PHE A 30 -6.45 -14.55 12.01
C PHE A 30 -5.73 -13.20 11.97
N PHE A 31 -4.50 -13.14 12.48
CA PHE A 31 -3.69 -11.92 12.45
C PHE A 31 -3.36 -11.49 11.01
N LEU A 32 -2.91 -12.42 10.17
CA LEU A 32 -2.59 -12.15 8.76
C LEU A 32 -3.83 -11.76 7.95
N LEU A 33 -4.97 -12.43 8.14
CA LEU A 33 -6.23 -12.06 7.50
C LEU A 33 -6.66 -10.64 7.87
N GLY A 34 -6.68 -10.31 9.17
CA GLY A 34 -7.03 -8.97 9.63
C GLY A 34 -6.05 -7.89 9.14
N PHE A 35 -4.77 -8.21 9.06
CA PHE A 35 -3.73 -7.32 8.51
C PHE A 35 -3.96 -7.01 7.03
N VAL A 36 -4.22 -8.04 6.21
CA VAL A 36 -4.46 -7.89 4.77
C VAL A 36 -5.76 -7.10 4.53
N GLU A 37 -6.84 -7.41 5.24
CA GLU A 37 -8.11 -6.67 5.11
C GLU A 37 -7.96 -5.20 5.49
N SER A 38 -7.23 -4.90 6.56
CA SER A 38 -6.95 -3.54 7.03
C SER A 38 -6.12 -2.74 6.00
N LEU A 39 -5.07 -3.35 5.44
CA LEU A 39 -4.24 -2.75 4.39
C LEU A 39 -5.06 -2.43 3.14
N VAL A 40 -5.81 -3.41 2.64
CA VAL A 40 -6.65 -3.23 1.45
C VAL A 40 -7.65 -2.10 1.66
N ARG A 41 -8.32 -2.05 2.82
CA ARG A 41 -9.27 -0.98 3.14
C ARG A 41 -8.60 0.39 3.20
N SER A 42 -7.42 0.50 3.80
CA SER A 42 -6.70 1.77 3.94
C SER A 42 -6.22 2.32 2.59
N VAL A 43 -5.59 1.48 1.75
CA VAL A 43 -5.16 1.87 0.40
C VAL A 43 -6.36 2.24 -0.47
N GLN A 44 -7.42 1.43 -0.46
CA GLN A 44 -8.59 1.64 -1.32
C GLN A 44 -9.40 2.87 -0.92
N SER A 45 -9.40 3.26 0.36
CA SER A 45 -10.04 4.50 0.83
C SER A 45 -9.35 5.75 0.26
N VAL A 46 -8.01 5.74 0.19
CA VAL A 46 -7.21 6.86 -0.29
C VAL A 46 -7.37 7.03 -1.79
N VAL A 47 -7.27 5.94 -2.55
CA VAL A 47 -7.47 5.93 -4.01
C VAL A 47 -8.87 6.46 -4.36
N LYS A 48 -9.93 5.95 -3.73
CA LYS A 48 -11.32 6.41 -3.96
C LYS A 48 -11.55 7.88 -3.56
N LEU A 49 -10.79 8.41 -2.60
CA LEU A 49 -10.91 9.82 -2.21
C LEU A 49 -10.16 10.73 -3.19
N GLN A 50 -9.02 10.26 -3.71
CA GLN A 50 -8.26 10.95 -4.74
C GLN A 50 -9.04 11.02 -6.05
N GLU A 51 -9.65 9.92 -6.50
CA GLU A 51 -10.48 9.87 -7.72
C GLU A 51 -11.66 10.84 -7.66
N ARG A 52 -12.46 10.80 -6.57
CA ARG A 52 -13.62 11.69 -6.41
C ARG A 52 -13.25 13.18 -6.40
N LYS A 53 -12.12 13.54 -5.78
CA LYS A 53 -11.67 14.93 -5.74
C LYS A 53 -11.18 15.40 -7.11
N VAL A 54 -10.49 14.54 -7.87
CA VAL A 54 -10.07 14.85 -9.24
C VAL A 54 -11.29 15.08 -10.13
N GLU A 55 -12.28 14.17 -10.12
CA GLU A 55 -13.51 14.31 -10.91
C GLU A 55 -14.29 15.60 -10.60
N THR A 56 -14.45 15.93 -9.31
CA THR A 56 -15.17 17.14 -8.88
C THR A 56 -14.46 18.41 -9.34
N THR A 57 -13.13 18.40 -9.41
CA THR A 57 -12.36 19.59 -9.80
C THR A 57 -12.25 19.73 -11.33
N THR A 58 -12.25 18.63 -12.07
CA THR A 58 -12.29 18.61 -13.55
C THR A 58 -13.63 19.11 -14.11
N GLN A 59 -14.74 18.89 -13.39
CA GLN A 59 -16.07 19.41 -13.79
C GLN A 59 -16.17 20.95 -13.79
N LEU A 60 -15.28 21.66 -13.08
CA LEU A 60 -15.25 23.14 -13.04
C LEU A 60 -14.59 23.79 -14.26
N LEU A 61 -14.01 23.00 -15.16
CA LEU A 61 -13.18 23.46 -16.30
C LEU A 61 -13.88 23.38 -17.66
N GLN A 62 -15.20 23.19 -17.74
CA GLN A 62 -15.88 23.11 -19.03
C GLN A 62 -15.50 24.31 -19.92
N PRO A 63 -14.85 24.08 -21.08
CA PRO A 63 -14.36 25.16 -21.92
C PRO A 63 -15.54 25.73 -22.69
N ALA A 64 -16.03 26.90 -22.27
CA ALA A 64 -16.69 27.79 -23.21
C ALA A 64 -15.58 28.53 -23.96
N ASP A 65 -15.50 28.27 -25.27
CA ASP A 65 -14.61 28.97 -26.19
C ASP A 65 -14.77 30.48 -26.01
N PRO A 66 -13.69 31.25 -25.81
CA PRO A 66 -13.79 32.69 -25.85
C PRO A 66 -14.13 33.11 -27.29
N PRO A 67 -15.21 33.88 -27.54
CA PRO A 67 -15.31 34.60 -28.80
C PRO A 67 -14.11 35.55 -28.86
N THR A 68 -13.25 35.32 -29.84
CA THR A 68 -12.12 36.19 -30.16
C THR A 68 -12.64 37.61 -30.36
N PRO A 69 -12.18 38.61 -29.60
CA PRO A 69 -12.42 39.98 -30.01
C PRO A 69 -11.71 40.17 -31.34
N GLU A 70 -12.48 40.36 -32.40
CA GLU A 70 -11.94 40.68 -33.72
C GLU A 70 -10.98 41.87 -33.58
N ASN A 71 -9.85 41.73 -34.27
CA ASN A 71 -8.58 42.40 -34.02
C ASN A 71 -8.58 43.88 -34.47
N LEU A 72 -9.62 44.64 -34.13
CA LEU A 72 -9.81 46.04 -34.49
C LEU A 72 -8.80 46.98 -33.82
N CYS A 73 -8.06 46.50 -32.81
CA CYS A 73 -7.07 47.30 -32.09
C CYS A 73 -5.68 47.28 -32.75
N GLU A 74 -5.36 46.24 -33.53
CA GLU A 74 -4.02 46.09 -34.12
C GLU A 74 -3.79 47.04 -35.30
N THR A 75 -4.83 47.38 -36.07
CA THR A 75 -4.75 48.34 -37.18
C THR A 75 -4.61 49.80 -36.72
N PHE A 76 -5.06 50.17 -35.52
CA PHE A 76 -4.97 51.54 -35.01
C PHE A 76 -3.65 51.87 -34.28
N LEU A 77 -2.94 50.87 -33.76
CA LEU A 77 -1.73 51.10 -32.96
C LEU A 77 -0.44 51.21 -33.80
N GLN A 78 -0.42 50.70 -35.03
CA GLN A 78 0.76 50.80 -35.89
C GLN A 78 1.00 52.21 -36.49
N GLU A 79 0.00 53.11 -36.49
CA GLU A 79 0.15 54.46 -37.06
C GLU A 79 0.57 55.53 -36.05
N ARG A 80 0.56 55.24 -34.75
CA ARG A 80 0.79 56.26 -33.71
C ARG A 80 2.27 56.64 -33.51
N ASP A 81 3.19 55.92 -34.12
CA ASP A 81 4.63 56.18 -34.03
C ASP A 81 5.14 57.26 -35.03
N GLN A 82 4.26 57.86 -35.84
CA GLN A 82 4.63 58.97 -36.72
C GLN A 82 3.70 60.18 -36.52
N ARG A 83 4.21 61.18 -35.78
CA ARG A 83 3.50 62.41 -35.44
C ARG A 83 3.12 63.25 -36.68
N SER A 84 1.82 63.34 -36.96
CA SER A 84 1.13 64.63 -37.17
C SER A 84 -0.05 64.69 -36.19
N PRO A 85 -0.40 65.87 -35.63
CA PRO A 85 -1.48 65.98 -34.64
C PRO A 85 -2.90 65.79 -35.21
N GLU A 86 -3.02 65.61 -36.53
CA GLU A 86 -4.29 65.59 -37.25
C GLU A 86 -4.23 64.49 -38.33
N ALA A 87 -4.98 63.41 -38.15
CA ALA A 87 -5.06 62.33 -39.13
C ALA A 87 -5.73 62.83 -40.42
N LEU A 88 -4.99 62.82 -41.53
CA LEU A 88 -5.45 63.30 -42.83
C LEU A 88 -5.83 62.12 -43.73
N CYS A 89 -6.85 62.31 -44.57
CA CYS A 89 -7.23 61.37 -45.59
C CYS A 89 -6.17 61.34 -46.70
N SER A 90 -5.59 60.17 -46.98
CA SER A 90 -4.55 60.00 -48.01
C SER A 90 -5.00 60.38 -49.43
N LEU A 91 -6.30 60.35 -49.72
CA LEU A 91 -6.85 60.66 -51.04
C LEU A 91 -7.13 62.16 -51.23
N HIS A 92 -7.51 62.86 -50.17
CA HIS A 92 -8.04 64.22 -50.25
C HIS A 92 -7.22 65.24 -49.45
N SER A 93 -6.23 64.77 -48.68
CA SER A 93 -5.45 65.59 -47.73
C SER A 93 -6.31 66.37 -46.73
N GLU A 94 -7.55 65.91 -46.51
CA GLU A 94 -8.54 66.52 -45.63
C GLU A 94 -8.58 65.83 -44.27
N LYS A 95 -8.96 66.56 -43.21
CA LYS A 95 -9.05 65.99 -41.86
C LYS A 95 -10.09 64.87 -41.82
N LEU A 96 -9.70 63.72 -41.26
CA LEU A 96 -10.62 62.64 -40.95
C LEU A 96 -11.49 63.10 -39.78
N ARG A 97 -12.80 63.24 -40.00
CA ARG A 97 -13.76 63.72 -38.99
C ARG A 97 -14.95 62.78 -38.80
N LEU A 98 -15.16 61.85 -39.75
CA LEU A 98 -16.29 60.94 -39.77
C LEU A 98 -15.78 59.50 -39.73
N PHE A 99 -16.59 58.59 -39.20
CA PHE A 99 -16.35 57.15 -39.22
C PHE A 99 -17.47 56.49 -40.02
N CYS A 100 -17.10 55.72 -41.03
CA CYS A 100 -18.04 54.92 -41.82
C CYS A 100 -18.35 53.64 -41.06
N LEU A 101 -19.61 53.43 -40.65
CA LEU A 101 -20.01 52.25 -39.88
C LEU A 101 -19.95 50.96 -40.71
N ASP A 102 -20.28 51.03 -41.99
CA ASP A 102 -20.33 49.85 -42.88
C ASP A 102 -18.93 49.35 -43.24
N HIS A 103 -18.00 50.27 -43.46
CA HIS A 103 -16.60 49.94 -43.78
C HIS A 103 -15.67 49.92 -42.56
N GLN A 104 -16.19 50.26 -41.37
CA GLN A 104 -15.45 50.37 -40.12
C GLN A 104 -14.12 51.16 -40.23
N GLN A 105 -14.16 52.31 -40.92
CA GLN A 105 -12.96 53.13 -41.15
C GLN A 105 -13.23 54.64 -41.02
N PRO A 106 -12.23 55.43 -40.57
CA PRO A 106 -12.31 56.88 -40.56
C PRO A 106 -12.23 57.44 -41.98
N VAL A 107 -13.04 58.46 -42.25
CA VAL A 107 -13.15 59.12 -43.56
C VAL A 107 -13.23 60.65 -43.41
N CYS A 108 -12.79 61.37 -44.45
CA CYS A 108 -12.99 62.82 -44.53
C CYS A 108 -14.38 63.15 -45.11
N VAL A 109 -14.76 64.43 -45.07
CA VAL A 109 -16.06 64.90 -45.59
C VAL A 109 -16.22 64.67 -47.09
N VAL A 110 -15.12 64.70 -47.87
CA VAL A 110 -15.15 64.43 -49.31
C VAL A 110 -15.39 62.95 -49.60
N CYS A 111 -14.79 62.06 -48.81
CA CYS A 111 -15.01 60.61 -48.92
C CYS A 111 -16.48 60.23 -48.69
N ARG A 112 -17.19 60.91 -47.77
CA ARG A 112 -18.60 60.64 -47.47
C ARG A 112 -19.49 60.74 -48.72
N ASP A 113 -19.25 61.75 -49.55
CA ASP A 113 -20.06 62.05 -50.74
C ASP A 113 -19.53 61.33 -52.00
N SER A 114 -18.48 60.52 -51.85
CA SER A 114 -17.88 59.76 -52.95
C SER A 114 -18.68 58.50 -53.28
N ARG A 115 -18.52 57.99 -54.51
CA ARG A 115 -19.20 56.77 -54.97
C ARG A 115 -18.91 55.55 -54.10
N THR A 116 -17.73 55.48 -53.48
CA THR A 116 -17.34 54.34 -52.62
C THR A 116 -18.14 54.26 -51.33
N HIS A 117 -18.78 55.35 -50.91
CA HIS A 117 -19.48 55.48 -49.65
C HIS A 117 -20.98 55.79 -49.82
N THR A 118 -21.50 55.54 -51.03
CA THR A 118 -22.90 55.80 -51.37
C THR A 118 -23.83 54.97 -50.49
N ASN A 119 -24.79 55.63 -49.82
CA ASN A 119 -25.76 55.03 -48.89
C ASN A 119 -25.17 54.42 -47.60
N HIS A 120 -23.92 54.75 -47.25
CA HIS A 120 -23.32 54.29 -46.00
C HIS A 120 -23.75 55.16 -44.82
N ARG A 121 -23.63 54.62 -43.61
CA ARG A 121 -23.91 55.33 -42.37
C ARG A 121 -22.62 55.89 -41.78
N PHE A 122 -22.73 57.12 -41.29
CA PHE A 122 -21.61 57.86 -40.70
C PHE A 122 -21.94 58.35 -39.30
N ARG A 123 -20.91 58.42 -38.46
CA ARG A 123 -20.91 59.17 -37.20
C ARG A 123 -19.66 60.05 -37.13
N PRO A 124 -19.66 61.15 -36.36
CA PRO A 124 -18.42 61.81 -35.96
C PRO A 124 -17.44 60.80 -35.36
N ILE A 125 -16.15 60.99 -35.61
CA ILE A 125 -15.11 60.10 -35.09
C ILE A 125 -15.14 59.99 -33.57
N ASP A 126 -15.36 61.10 -32.88
CA ASP A 126 -15.39 61.12 -31.41
C ASP A 126 -16.56 60.29 -30.85
N GLU A 127 -17.74 60.37 -31.48
CA GLU A 127 -18.92 59.59 -31.11
C GLU A 127 -18.71 58.10 -31.41
N ALA A 128 -18.19 57.75 -32.59
CA ALA A 128 -17.90 56.37 -32.96
C ALA A 128 -16.82 55.75 -32.04
N ALA A 129 -15.80 56.53 -31.68
CA ALA A 129 -14.76 56.10 -30.75
C ALA A 129 -15.31 55.88 -29.33
N GLN A 130 -16.24 56.72 -28.89
CA GLN A 130 -16.94 56.53 -27.62
C GLN A 130 -17.78 55.25 -27.63
N ASP A 131 -18.60 55.04 -28.66
CA ASP A 131 -19.45 53.85 -28.79
C ASP A 131 -18.62 52.55 -28.81
N LEU A 132 -17.53 52.53 -29.60
CA LEU A 132 -16.62 51.37 -29.67
C LEU A 132 -15.94 51.12 -28.32
N ARG A 133 -15.56 52.17 -27.59
CA ARG A 133 -14.98 52.06 -26.25
C ARG A 133 -15.98 51.47 -25.26
N GLU A 134 -17.24 51.90 -25.31
CA GLU A 134 -18.31 51.36 -24.46
C GLU A 134 -18.60 49.88 -24.79
N GLU A 135 -18.60 49.50 -26.06
CA GLU A 135 -18.77 48.11 -26.50
C GLU A 135 -17.60 47.22 -26.06
N LEU A 136 -16.36 47.69 -26.23
CA LEU A 136 -15.16 47.03 -25.71
C LEU A 136 -15.18 46.89 -24.20
N GLN A 137 -15.65 47.90 -23.46
CA GLN A 137 -15.78 47.81 -22.00
C GLN A 137 -16.82 46.76 -21.60
N LYS A 138 -17.96 46.69 -22.30
CA LYS A 138 -18.99 45.67 -22.08
C LYS A 138 -18.48 44.26 -22.37
N SER A 139 -17.72 44.07 -23.46
CA SER A 139 -17.16 42.76 -23.80
C SER A 139 -16.02 42.34 -22.87
N LEU A 140 -15.28 43.28 -22.31
CA LEU A 140 -14.16 43.03 -21.39
C LEU A 140 -14.61 42.57 -19.99
N GLN A 141 -15.78 43.02 -19.51
CA GLN A 141 -16.31 42.66 -18.19
C GLN A 141 -16.41 41.12 -17.97
N PRO A 142 -17.06 40.33 -18.86
CA PRO A 142 -17.10 38.88 -18.76
C PRO A 142 -15.71 38.21 -18.69
N PHE A 143 -14.72 38.73 -19.42
CA PHE A 143 -13.36 38.19 -19.39
C PHE A 143 -12.68 38.42 -18.03
N GLN A 144 -12.88 39.60 -17.42
CA GLN A 144 -12.37 39.87 -16.07
C GLN A 144 -13.01 38.94 -15.03
N GLU A 145 -14.31 38.67 -15.13
CA GLU A 145 -15.01 37.75 -14.25
C GLU A 145 -14.52 36.30 -14.42
N LYS A 146 -14.32 35.86 -15.68
CA LYS A 146 -13.78 34.54 -16.01
C LYS A 146 -12.34 34.37 -15.50
N LEU A 147 -11.51 35.41 -15.61
CA LEU A 147 -10.16 35.41 -15.05
C LEU A 147 -10.18 35.21 -13.53
N LYS A 148 -11.01 35.99 -12.81
CA LYS A 148 -11.20 35.82 -11.35
C LYS A 148 -11.72 34.42 -11.00
N LEU A 149 -12.58 33.83 -11.83
CA LEU A 149 -13.05 32.46 -11.65
C LEU A 149 -11.90 31.46 -11.77
N PHE A 150 -11.07 31.56 -12.80
CA PHE A 150 -9.92 30.68 -13.00
C PHE A 150 -8.89 30.82 -11.89
N GLU A 151 -8.64 32.02 -11.37
CA GLU A 151 -7.78 32.21 -10.19
C GLU A 151 -8.32 31.46 -8.96
N ARG A 152 -9.63 31.55 -8.69
CA ARG A 152 -10.25 30.81 -7.59
C ARG A 152 -10.16 29.30 -7.78
N VAL A 153 -10.38 28.82 -9.01
CA VAL A 153 -10.29 27.40 -9.35
C VAL A 153 -8.84 26.90 -9.19
N LYS A 154 -7.85 27.68 -9.63
CA LYS A 154 -6.43 27.37 -9.44
C LYS A 154 -6.07 27.20 -7.96
N VAL A 155 -6.50 28.13 -7.09
CA VAL A 155 -6.28 28.00 -5.64
C VAL A 155 -6.91 26.72 -5.08
N LYS A 156 -8.11 26.35 -5.54
CA LYS A 156 -8.75 25.08 -5.13
C LYS A 156 -7.97 23.85 -5.61
N PHE A 157 -7.40 23.88 -6.81
CA PHE A 157 -6.53 22.83 -7.30
C PHE A 157 -5.28 22.69 -6.43
N ASP A 158 -4.59 23.81 -6.14
CA ASP A 158 -3.39 23.83 -5.30
C ASP A 158 -3.67 23.28 -3.89
N GLN A 159 -4.80 23.67 -3.29
CA GLN A 159 -5.27 23.15 -2.00
C GLN A 159 -5.55 21.64 -2.06
N THR A 160 -6.22 21.18 -3.12
CA THR A 160 -6.58 19.77 -3.30
C THR A 160 -5.33 18.92 -3.47
N ALA A 161 -4.37 19.36 -4.28
CA ALA A 161 -3.08 18.70 -4.47
C ALA A 161 -2.30 18.62 -3.13
N GLY A 162 -2.29 19.71 -2.35
CA GLY A 162 -1.71 19.72 -1.00
C GLY A 162 -2.32 18.67 -0.08
N HIS A 163 -3.65 18.61 0.01
CA HIS A 163 -4.35 17.59 0.80
C HIS A 163 -4.06 16.16 0.32
N MET A 164 -4.01 15.93 -1.00
CA MET A 164 -3.68 14.61 -1.57
C MET A 164 -2.27 14.15 -1.16
N LYS A 165 -1.29 15.07 -1.17
CA LYS A 165 0.08 14.78 -0.75
C LYS A 165 0.15 14.36 0.71
N VAL A 166 -0.49 15.13 1.61
CA VAL A 166 -0.51 14.83 3.05
C VAL A 166 -1.20 13.49 3.30
N GLN A 167 -2.32 13.22 2.63
CA GLN A 167 -3.04 11.96 2.79
C GLN A 167 -2.21 10.75 2.31
N ALA A 168 -1.50 10.87 1.18
CA ALA A 168 -0.62 9.83 0.68
C ALA A 168 0.50 9.52 1.68
N GLN A 169 1.18 10.55 2.20
CA GLN A 169 2.25 10.40 3.19
C GLN A 169 1.75 9.78 4.50
N HIS A 170 0.56 10.18 4.97
CA HIS A 170 -0.04 9.60 6.16
C HIS A 170 -0.32 8.11 5.97
N THR A 171 -0.88 7.73 4.82
CA THR A 171 -1.19 6.33 4.48
C THR A 171 0.09 5.51 4.36
N GLU A 172 1.12 6.04 3.71
CA GLU A 172 2.43 5.39 3.63
C GLU A 172 3.00 5.11 5.02
N THR A 173 2.90 6.08 5.94
CA THR A 173 3.34 5.93 7.33
C THR A 173 2.53 4.85 8.05
N GLN A 174 1.21 4.84 7.89
CA GLN A 174 0.36 3.81 8.47
C GLN A 174 0.71 2.42 7.95
N ILE A 175 0.93 2.26 6.64
CA ILE A 175 1.34 0.99 6.03
C ILE A 175 2.64 0.51 6.67
N LYS A 176 3.67 1.37 6.73
CA LYS A 176 4.96 1.06 7.35
C LYS A 176 4.81 0.60 8.81
N GLU A 177 3.98 1.30 9.59
CA GLU A 177 3.72 0.95 10.99
C GLU A 177 2.98 -0.39 11.14
N GLN A 178 2.00 -0.68 10.27
CA GLN A 178 1.34 -1.99 10.28
C GLN A 178 2.35 -3.10 9.97
N PHE A 179 3.19 -2.93 8.95
CA PHE A 179 4.23 -3.92 8.60
C PHE A 179 5.23 -4.12 9.74
N LYS A 180 5.63 -3.04 10.44
CA LYS A 180 6.49 -3.14 11.62
C LYS A 180 5.87 -4.02 12.71
N LYS A 181 4.58 -3.85 12.99
CA LYS A 181 3.85 -4.68 13.95
C LYS A 181 3.77 -6.14 13.51
N LEU A 182 3.59 -6.39 12.21
CA LEU A 182 3.62 -7.75 11.67
C LEU A 182 5.00 -8.39 11.85
N HIS A 183 6.08 -7.69 11.54
CA HIS A 183 7.44 -8.20 11.74
C HIS A 183 7.70 -8.56 13.20
N GLN A 184 7.37 -7.65 14.12
CA GLN A 184 7.51 -7.90 15.55
C GLN A 184 6.71 -9.14 15.99
N PHE A 185 5.46 -9.27 15.56
CA PHE A 185 4.63 -10.44 15.87
C PHE A 185 5.26 -11.75 15.35
N LEU A 186 5.82 -11.74 14.14
CA LEU A 186 6.48 -12.91 13.56
C LEU A 186 7.75 -13.30 14.32
N GLU A 187 8.56 -12.32 14.73
CA GLU A 187 9.76 -12.54 15.55
C GLU A 187 9.41 -13.15 16.91
N GLU A 188 8.39 -12.60 17.58
CA GLU A 188 7.90 -13.11 18.87
C GLU A 188 7.37 -14.55 18.75
N GLU A 189 6.62 -14.87 17.70
CA GLU A 189 6.15 -16.25 17.46
C GLU A 189 7.28 -17.21 17.07
N GLU A 190 8.27 -16.77 16.30
CA GLU A 190 9.45 -17.58 16.00
C GLU A 190 10.24 -17.91 17.28
N GLU A 191 10.52 -16.91 18.11
CA GLU A 191 11.23 -17.10 19.38
C GLU A 191 10.48 -18.04 20.31
N ALA A 192 9.17 -17.86 20.47
CA ALA A 192 8.33 -18.73 21.29
C ALA A 192 8.39 -20.20 20.81
N ARG A 193 8.40 -20.45 19.49
CA ARG A 193 8.52 -21.81 18.95
C ARG A 193 9.91 -22.40 19.16
N MET A 194 10.95 -21.61 18.96
CA MET A 194 12.32 -22.05 19.20
C MET A 194 12.54 -22.40 20.68
N ALA A 195 11.98 -21.62 21.60
CA ALA A 195 12.02 -21.89 23.03
C ALA A 195 11.28 -23.19 23.38
N ALA A 196 10.06 -23.37 22.87
CA ALA A 196 9.29 -24.60 23.08
C ALA A 196 10.00 -25.85 22.56
N LEU A 197 10.64 -25.76 21.39
CA LEU A 197 11.42 -26.84 20.81
C LEU A 197 12.62 -27.21 21.70
N ARG A 198 13.38 -26.22 22.18
CA ARG A 198 14.54 -26.45 23.06
C ARG A 198 14.13 -27.09 24.38
N GLU A 199 13.03 -26.65 24.97
CA GLU A 199 12.48 -27.23 26.19
C GLU A 199 12.09 -28.70 25.98
N GLU A 200 11.42 -29.01 24.87
CA GLU A 200 11.07 -30.39 24.53
C GLU A 200 12.29 -31.28 24.29
N GLU A 201 13.30 -30.76 23.58
CA GLU A 201 14.58 -31.45 23.36
C GLU A 201 15.27 -31.78 24.69
N GLU A 202 15.36 -30.80 25.58
CA GLU A 202 15.98 -30.94 26.90
C GLU A 202 15.23 -31.95 27.78
N GLN A 203 13.90 -31.90 27.79
CA GLN A 203 13.07 -32.87 28.51
C GLN A 203 13.28 -34.29 27.97
N LYS A 204 13.32 -34.47 26.64
CA LYS A 204 13.58 -35.76 26.01
C LYS A 204 14.99 -36.26 26.31
N ARG A 205 15.99 -35.38 26.32
CA ARG A 205 17.39 -35.70 26.65
C ARG A 205 17.49 -36.22 28.08
N ARG A 206 16.94 -35.50 29.06
CA ARG A 206 16.93 -35.92 30.49
C ARG A 206 16.26 -37.27 30.68
N MET A 207 15.10 -37.47 30.06
CA MET A 207 14.38 -38.74 30.14
C MET A 207 15.19 -39.90 29.56
N MET A 208 15.96 -39.65 28.49
CA MET A 208 16.86 -40.67 27.92
C MET A 208 18.05 -40.97 28.84
N GLU A 209 18.63 -39.95 29.47
CA GLU A 209 19.72 -40.12 30.47
C GLU A 209 19.25 -40.96 31.66
N GLU A 210 18.09 -40.65 32.24
CA GLU A 210 17.50 -41.41 33.34
C GLU A 210 17.25 -42.89 32.97
N LYS A 211 16.77 -43.14 31.76
CA LYS A 211 16.58 -44.51 31.23
C LYS A 211 17.91 -45.22 31.04
N MET A 212 18.92 -44.53 30.51
CA MET A 212 20.25 -45.10 30.31
C MET A 212 20.90 -45.49 31.65
N GLU A 213 20.77 -44.65 32.67
CA GLU A 213 21.23 -44.97 34.02
C GLU A 213 20.47 -46.14 34.63
N ALA A 214 19.14 -46.22 34.44
CA ALA A 214 18.35 -47.34 34.91
C ALA A 214 18.81 -48.67 34.29
N VAL A 215 19.00 -48.70 32.97
CA VAL A 215 19.53 -49.87 32.27
C VAL A 215 20.94 -50.22 32.74
N SER A 216 21.80 -49.22 32.98
CA SER A 216 23.16 -49.44 33.49
C SER A 216 23.17 -50.08 34.88
N ARG A 217 22.24 -49.68 35.76
CA ARG A 217 22.05 -50.29 37.09
C ARG A 217 21.58 -51.74 36.96
N GLU A 218 20.65 -52.03 36.06
CA GLU A 218 20.19 -53.41 35.80
C GLU A 218 21.31 -54.29 35.26
N ILE A 219 22.14 -53.78 34.33
CA ILE A 219 23.32 -54.49 33.83
C ILE A 219 24.26 -54.84 34.98
N ALA A 220 24.60 -53.86 35.84
CA ALA A 220 25.50 -54.10 36.98
C ALA A 220 24.95 -55.15 37.96
N ALA A 221 23.65 -55.08 38.27
CA ALA A 221 22.98 -56.05 39.14
C ALA A 221 22.98 -57.45 38.52
N LEU A 222 22.65 -57.58 37.24
CA LEU A 222 22.66 -58.86 36.54
C LEU A 222 24.08 -59.44 36.43
N SER A 223 25.07 -58.62 36.11
CA SER A 223 26.49 -59.04 36.07
C SER A 223 26.98 -59.53 37.42
N HIS A 224 26.56 -58.90 38.52
CA HIS A 224 26.87 -59.38 39.87
C HIS A 224 26.29 -60.77 40.12
N THR A 225 25.00 -60.96 39.78
CA THR A 225 24.32 -62.26 39.93
C THR A 225 24.99 -63.35 39.11
N VAL A 226 25.32 -63.08 37.84
CA VAL A 226 26.03 -64.04 36.97
C VAL A 226 27.35 -64.46 37.61
N ARG A 227 28.18 -63.52 38.06
CA ARG A 227 29.46 -63.83 38.71
C ARG A 227 29.28 -64.64 39.99
N ALA A 228 28.32 -64.28 40.84
CA ALA A 228 28.04 -65.04 42.07
C ALA A 228 27.63 -66.49 41.76
N THR A 229 26.76 -66.69 40.76
CA THR A 229 26.38 -68.05 40.33
C THR A 229 27.55 -68.82 39.69
N GLU A 230 28.44 -68.16 38.95
CA GLU A 230 29.65 -68.79 38.40
C GLU A 230 30.64 -69.21 39.50
N GLU A 231 30.77 -68.41 40.57
CA GLU A 231 31.60 -68.72 41.74
C GLU A 231 31.03 -69.90 42.54
N GLU A 232 29.72 -69.95 42.78
CA GLU A 232 29.04 -71.10 43.41
C GLU A 232 29.24 -72.39 42.60
N LEU A 233 29.03 -72.34 41.27
CA LEU A 233 29.24 -73.49 40.39
C LEU A 233 30.69 -73.99 40.40
N ARG A 234 31.69 -73.10 40.55
CA ARG A 234 33.11 -73.49 40.70
C ARG A 234 33.43 -74.04 42.08
N ALA A 235 32.75 -73.59 43.13
CA ALA A 235 32.92 -74.14 44.48
C ALA A 235 32.39 -75.58 44.59
N GLU A 236 31.45 -75.95 43.71
CA GLU A 236 30.89 -77.31 43.60
C GLU A 236 31.75 -78.30 42.79
N ASP A 237 32.99 -77.94 42.39
CA ASP A 237 33.96 -78.88 41.81
C ASP A 237 34.48 -79.88 42.87
N TRP A 238 33.66 -80.92 43.09
CA TRP A 238 34.00 -82.33 43.15
C TRP A 238 35.36 -82.73 43.74
N ARG A 239 35.42 -82.78 45.07
CA ARG A 239 36.33 -83.68 45.79
C ARG A 239 35.61 -84.88 46.41
N GLY A 240 34.64 -85.50 45.72
CA GLY A 240 33.94 -86.60 46.39
C GLY A 240 32.90 -87.50 45.73
N CYS A 241 32.80 -87.69 44.41
CA CYS A 241 32.27 -89.00 43.95
C CYS A 241 33.14 -89.67 42.88
N SER A 242 34.09 -90.48 43.32
CA SER A 242 34.37 -91.70 42.58
C SER A 242 33.36 -92.77 43.00
N ALA A 243 32.25 -92.93 42.28
CA ALA A 243 31.65 -94.25 42.02
C ALA A 243 30.32 -94.14 41.26
N PRO A 244 30.08 -95.00 40.26
CA PRO A 244 28.80 -95.10 39.58
C PRO A 244 27.86 -96.04 40.36
N CYS A 245 26.69 -95.56 40.79
CA CYS A 245 25.66 -96.44 41.36
C CYS A 245 24.42 -96.49 40.48
N TRP A 246 24.35 -97.53 39.66
CA TRP A 246 23.14 -98.05 39.06
C TRP A 246 22.65 -99.22 39.94
N ARG A 247 21.47 -99.09 40.56
CA ARG A 247 20.54 -100.17 41.03
C ARG A 247 19.41 -99.52 41.84
N ILE A 248 18.16 -99.53 41.39
CA ILE A 248 17.16 -100.64 41.44
C ILE A 248 16.84 -101.11 42.87
N HIS A 249 15.64 -100.70 43.32
CA HIS A 249 14.70 -101.30 44.28
C HIS A 249 14.96 -101.42 45.81
N SER A 250 14.05 -100.75 46.54
CA SER A 250 13.16 -101.28 47.60
C SER A 250 13.50 -101.19 49.09
N CYS A 251 12.66 -100.38 49.78
CA CYS A 251 11.90 -100.63 51.03
C CYS A 251 12.65 -100.89 52.37
N PRO A 252 12.20 -100.25 53.46
CA PRO A 252 12.21 -100.84 54.79
C PRO A 252 10.79 -101.11 55.30
N GLN A 253 10.56 -102.35 55.77
CA GLN A 253 9.39 -102.75 56.56
C GLN A 253 9.77 -102.82 58.05
N GLU A 254 8.84 -102.32 58.87
CA GLU A 254 8.47 -102.70 60.25
C GLU A 254 9.34 -102.28 61.46
N LEU A 255 8.78 -101.36 62.26
CA LEU A 255 8.15 -101.63 63.56
C LEU A 255 7.08 -100.57 63.89
#